data_AF-A0A7C3EUV1-F1
#
_entry.id   AF-A0A7C3EUV1-F1
#
_cell.length_a   1.000
_cell.length_b   1.000
_cell.length_c   1.000
_cell.angle_alpha   90.00
_cell.angle_beta   90.00
_cell.angle_gamma   90.00
#
_symmetry.space_group_name_H-M   'P 1'
#
loop_
_entity.id
_entity.type
_entity.pdbx_description
1 polymer ?
#
loop_
_entity_poly.entity_id
_entity_poly.type
_entity_poly.pdbx_seq_one_letter_code
_entity_poly.pdbx_strand_id
1 'polypeptide(L)' 'MLLLIDNYDSFTYNLYQYLSELGEEVQVFRNDKI' A
#
# COMPACT_ATOMS: atom_id res chain seq x y z
N MET A 1 5.95 1.92 -10.00
CA MET A 1 4.89 2.70 -9.33
C MET A 1 3.63 1.85 -9.19
N LEU A 2 3.39 1.34 -7.99
CA LEU A 2 2.27 0.50 -7.59
C LEU A 2 1.27 1.31 -6.76
N LEU A 3 -0.02 1.15 -7.05
CA LEU A 3 -1.10 1.72 -6.25
C LEU A 3 -1.62 0.66 -5.28
N LEU A 4 -1.55 0.93 -3.98
CA LEU A 4 -2.06 0.07 -2.93
C LEU A 4 -3.29 0.72 -2.28
N ILE A 5 -4.43 0.04 -2.37
CA ILE A 5 -5.68 0.52 -1.80
C ILE A 5 -5.86 -0.02 -0.39
N ASP A 6 -5.83 0.87 0.60
CA ASP A 6 -6.07 0.56 2.01
C ASP A 6 -7.56 0.54 2.31
N ASN A 7 -8.04 -0.62 2.79
CA ASN A 7 -9.39 -0.84 3.29
C ASN A 7 -9.44 -0.90 4.83
N TYR A 8 -8.52 -0.22 5.52
CA TYR A 8 -8.36 -0.26 6.98
C TYR A 8 -7.93 -1.63 7.52
N ASP A 9 -7.22 -2.40 6.69
CA ASP A 9 -6.65 -3.69 7.07
C ASP A 9 -5.17 -3.51 7.44
N SER A 10 -4.76 -4.05 8.59
CA SER A 10 -3.36 -4.02 9.01
C SER A 10 -2.44 -4.77 8.03
N PHE A 11 -2.97 -5.69 7.22
CA PHE A 11 -2.23 -6.38 6.18
C PHE A 11 -1.70 -5.44 5.09
N THR A 12 -2.35 -4.30 4.86
CA THR A 12 -1.89 -3.26 3.92
C THR A 12 -0.45 -2.82 4.21
N TYR A 13 -0.08 -2.71 5.50
CA TYR A 13 1.28 -2.33 5.90
C TYR A 13 2.31 -3.40 5.60
N ASN A 14 1.94 -4.69 5.71
CA ASN A 14 2.84 -5.78 5.34
C ASN A 14 3.16 -5.71 3.84
N LEU A 15 2.15 -5.56 2.98
CA LEU A 15 2.34 -5.43 1.53
C LEU A 15 3.20 -4.21 1.18
N TYR A 16 2.93 -3.06 1.80
CA TYR A 16 3.74 -1.86 1.62
C TYR A 16 5.22 -2.13 1.94
N GLN A 17 5.51 -2.76 3.09
CA GLN A 17 6.88 -3.05 3.50
C GLN A 17 7.57 -4.01 2.52
N TYR A 18 6.94 -5.14 2.18
CA TYR A 18 7.50 -6.13 1.26
C TYR A 18 7.80 -5.52 -0.13
N LEU A 19 6.87 -4.74 -0.68
CA LEU A 19 7.05 -4.11 -1.98
C LEU A 19 8.13 -3.02 -1.93
N SER A 20 8.21 -2.25 -0.85
CA SER A 20 9.26 -1.25 -0.65
C SER A 20 10.64 -1.89 -0.52
N GLU A 21 10.76 -3.03 0.18
CA GLU A 21 12.01 -3.80 0.29
C GLU A 21 12.48 -4.39 -1.03
N LEU A 22 11.56 -4.64 -1.97
CA LEU A 22 11.86 -5.05 -3.34
C LEU A 22 12.28 -3.86 -4.24
N GLY A 23 12.30 -2.64 -3.71
CA GLY A 23 12.68 -1.43 -4.46
C GLY A 23 11.55 -0.83 -5.30
N GLU A 24 10.31 -1.29 -5.11
CA GLU A 24 9.15 -0.74 -5.81
C GLU A 24 8.69 0.56 -5.16
N GLU A 25 8.31 1.53 -5.99
CA GLU A 25 7.62 2.73 -5.54
C GLU A 25 6.15 2.42 -5.30
N VAL A 26 5.69 2.53 -4.04
CA VAL A 26 4.32 2.22 -3.62
C VAL A 26 3.60 3.48 -3.13
N GLN A 27 2.42 3.75 -3.68
CA GLN A 27 1.53 4.81 -3.22
C GLN A 27 0.30 4.20 -2.56
N VAL A 28 0.00 4.61 -1.33
CA VAL A 28 -1.14 4.08 -0.56
C VAL A 28 -2.28 5.08 -0.53
N PHE A 29 -3.47 4.65 -0.93
CA PHE A 29 -4.70 5.46 -0.86
C PHE A 29 -5.78 4.71 -0.09
N ARG A 30 -6.55 5.42 0.74
CA ARG A 30 -7.73 4.82 1.39
C ARG A 30 -8.89 4.74 0.41
N ASN A 31 -9.59 3.62 0.42
CA ASN A 31 -10.69 3.32 -0.52
C ASN A 31 -11.85 4.34 -0.45
N ASP A 32 -11.99 5.07 0.66
CA ASP A 32 -13.10 5.99 0.94
C ASP A 32 -12.71 7.48 0.98
N LYS A 33 -11.44 7.81 0.70
CA LYS A 33 -10.94 9.20 0.79
C LYS A 33 -10.87 9.90 -0.57
N ILE A 34 -11.96 9.88 -1.33
CA ILE A 34 -12.15 10.69 -2.54
C ILE A 34 -12.96 11.95 -2.22
#